data_AF-L0J5X4-F1
#
_entry.id   AF-L0J5X4-F1
#
_cell.length_a   1.000
_cell.length_b   1.000
_cell.length_c   1.000
_cell.angle_alpha   90.00
_cell.angle_beta   90.00
_cell.angle_gamma   90.00
#
_symmetry.space_group_name_H-M   'P 1'
#
loop_
_entity.id
_entity.type
_entity.pdbx_description
1 polymer ?
#
loop_
_entity_poly.entity_id
_entity_poly.type
_entity_poly.pdbx_seq_one_letter_code
_entity_poly.pdbx_strand_id
1 'polypeptide(L)'
;MDDVRGKQPHDYFDSAPNWTDTLPDYRRLAREIGQEIAATRPPNVLTHNGRAFWKLTEADSGKLAWLAFTRPDARSALARRKVWTLIPHLQEFMANWFVSVDHELTAQNQWIHTNIDVYEARELALLVPQPNVEDIKRITRPEAVLTLDDIDRHKVTTVLGKGTAQAMRTRR
;
A
#
# COMPACT_ATOMS: atom_id res chain seq x y z
N MET A 1 41.13 60.06 -30.79
CA MET A 1 41.47 60.05 -29.36
C MET A 1 40.12 60.18 -28.69
N ASP A 2 39.50 59.06 -28.36
CA ASP A 2 38.11 59.00 -27.96
C ASP A 2 37.95 58.01 -26.80
N ASP A 3 37.23 58.49 -25.79
CA ASP A 3 36.99 57.91 -24.48
C ASP A 3 35.74 56.99 -24.49
N VAL A 4 35.56 56.28 -23.37
CA VAL A 4 34.30 55.82 -22.75
C VAL A 4 34.08 54.29 -22.65
N ARG A 5 34.46 53.80 -21.44
CA ARG A 5 33.76 52.88 -20.51
C ARG A 5 33.15 51.56 -21.04
N GLY A 6 33.66 50.46 -20.48
CA GLY A 6 33.01 49.15 -20.48
C GLY A 6 33.40 48.29 -19.27
N LYS A 7 32.68 48.50 -18.16
CA LYS A 7 32.39 47.62 -17.00
C LYS A 7 33.30 46.40 -16.71
N GLN A 8 33.90 46.41 -15.51
CA GLN A 8 34.29 45.20 -14.77
C GLN A 8 33.06 44.30 -14.52
N PRO A 9 33.17 42.96 -14.64
CA PRO A 9 32.13 42.06 -14.16
C PRO A 9 32.19 41.96 -12.63
N HIS A 10 31.05 42.30 -12.03
CA HIS A 10 30.75 42.12 -10.61
C HIS A 10 30.65 40.62 -10.28
N ASP A 11 31.25 40.23 -9.17
CA ASP A 11 31.18 38.91 -8.56
C ASP A 11 29.72 38.43 -8.41
N TYR A 12 29.40 37.29 -9.01
CA TYR A 12 28.17 36.55 -8.76
C TYR A 12 28.50 35.23 -8.05
N PHE A 13 29.29 35.34 -6.98
CA PHE A 13 29.45 34.30 -5.97
C PHE A 13 28.81 34.80 -4.66
N ASP A 14 27.52 35.11 -4.70
CA ASP A 14 26.69 35.06 -3.50
C ASP A 14 25.21 35.01 -3.88
N SER A 15 24.71 33.79 -4.05
CA SER A 15 23.29 33.49 -4.00
C SER A 15 23.18 32.02 -3.63
N ALA A 16 23.33 31.74 -2.34
CA ALA A 16 22.86 30.50 -1.75
C ALA A 16 21.39 30.29 -2.18
N PRO A 17 21.01 29.15 -2.77
CA PRO A 17 19.61 28.91 -3.09
C PRO A 17 18.82 28.91 -1.78
N ASN A 18 17.83 29.81 -1.72
CA ASN A 18 16.86 29.88 -0.65
C ASN A 18 16.04 28.58 -0.63
N TRP A 19 16.36 27.65 0.27
CA TRP A 19 15.66 26.37 0.48
C TRP A 19 14.26 26.54 1.13
N THR A 20 13.52 27.59 0.79
CA THR A 20 12.15 27.80 1.28
C THR A 20 11.10 27.98 0.19
N ASP A 21 11.43 27.75 -1.07
CA ASP A 21 10.43 27.75 -2.13
C ASP A 21 9.82 26.35 -2.34
N THR A 22 8.63 26.19 -1.76
CA THR A 22 7.58 25.26 -2.16
C THR A 22 8.01 23.91 -2.77
N LEU A 23 8.42 22.96 -1.92
CA LEU A 23 8.28 21.55 -2.27
C LEU A 23 6.83 21.32 -2.72
N PRO A 24 6.58 20.82 -3.95
CA PRO A 24 5.23 20.47 -4.38
C PRO A 24 4.67 19.52 -3.32
N ASP A 25 3.46 19.80 -2.84
CA ASP A 25 2.77 18.89 -1.94
C ASP A 25 2.36 17.64 -2.74
N TYR A 26 3.33 16.75 -2.96
CA TYR A 26 3.15 15.49 -3.67
C TYR A 26 2.08 14.63 -3.00
N ARG A 27 1.74 14.88 -1.72
CA ARG A 27 0.61 14.24 -1.04
C ARG A 27 -0.72 14.77 -1.53
N ARG A 28 -0.85 16.09 -1.70
CA ARG A 28 -2.05 16.68 -2.32
C ARG A 28 -2.17 16.25 -3.78
N LEU A 29 -1.08 16.27 -4.53
CA LEU A 29 -1.07 15.86 -5.93
C LEU A 29 -1.42 14.37 -6.09
N ALA A 30 -0.89 13.48 -5.23
CA ALA A 30 -1.25 12.07 -5.24
C ALA A 30 -2.70 11.81 -4.82
N ARG A 31 -3.24 12.60 -3.88
CA ARG A 31 -4.67 12.55 -3.51
C ARG A 31 -5.55 13.07 -4.64
N GLU A 32 -5.21 14.17 -5.28
CA GLU A 32 -5.95 14.73 -6.42
C GLU A 32 -5.89 13.77 -7.61
N ILE A 33 -4.71 13.24 -7.97
CA ILE A 33 -4.55 12.23 -9.03
C ILE A 33 -5.31 10.94 -8.68
N GLY A 34 -5.21 10.47 -7.43
CA GLY A 34 -5.96 9.28 -6.97
C GLY A 34 -7.47 9.47 -7.00
N GLN A 35 -7.96 10.66 -6.64
CA GLN A 35 -9.38 11.01 -6.68
C GLN A 35 -9.89 11.20 -8.12
N GLU A 36 -9.09 11.82 -9.00
CA GLU A 36 -9.43 12.06 -10.40
C GLU A 36 -9.45 10.75 -11.22
N ILE A 37 -8.50 9.85 -10.95
CA ILE A 37 -8.46 8.50 -11.53
C ILE A 37 -9.63 7.64 -11.03
N ALA A 38 -10.04 7.78 -9.77
CA ALA A 38 -11.21 7.09 -9.22
C ALA A 38 -12.55 7.59 -9.82
N ALA A 39 -12.61 8.85 -10.27
CA ALA A 39 -13.84 9.48 -10.73
C ALA A 39 -14.22 9.21 -12.20
N THR A 40 -13.28 8.77 -13.05
CA THR A 40 -13.49 8.79 -14.52
C THR A 40 -13.63 7.43 -15.22
N ARG A 41 -13.43 6.27 -14.56
CA ARG A 41 -13.72 4.92 -15.14
C ARG A 41 -14.03 3.87 -14.04
N PRO A 42 -14.89 2.87 -14.29
CA PRO A 42 -15.23 1.86 -13.28
C PRO A 42 -14.07 0.86 -13.06
N PRO A 43 -13.89 0.40 -11.81
CA PRO A 43 -13.05 1.07 -10.83
C PRO A 43 -11.55 0.91 -11.20
N ASN A 44 -10.81 2.00 -11.34
CA ASN A 44 -9.37 1.96 -11.55
C ASN A 44 -8.67 1.49 -10.28
N VAL A 45 -8.60 0.17 -10.09
CA VAL A 45 -7.79 -0.44 -9.04
C VAL A 45 -6.34 -0.01 -9.23
N LEU A 46 -5.83 0.77 -8.28
CA LEU A 46 -4.44 1.21 -8.25
C LEU A 46 -3.56 -0.02 -8.08
N THR A 47 -2.81 -0.35 -9.13
CA THR A 47 -1.87 -1.46 -9.13
C THR A 47 -0.43 -0.96 -9.10
N HIS A 48 0.42 -1.67 -8.38
CA HIS A 48 1.86 -1.48 -8.35
C HIS A 48 2.54 -2.82 -8.54
N ASN A 49 3.31 -2.97 -9.62
CA ASN A 49 3.97 -4.24 -9.99
C ASN A 49 2.99 -5.44 -10.01
N GLY A 50 1.80 -5.25 -10.61
CA GLY A 50 0.76 -6.27 -10.74
C GLY A 50 0.06 -6.65 -9.43
N ARG A 51 0.17 -5.80 -8.39
CA ARG A 51 -0.51 -5.96 -7.09
C ARG A 51 -1.42 -4.78 -6.81
N ALA A 52 -2.63 -5.06 -6.34
CA ALA A 52 -3.50 -4.05 -5.78
C ALA A 52 -3.48 -4.15 -4.26
N PHE A 53 -3.27 -3.03 -3.58
CA PHE A 53 -3.23 -2.96 -2.12
C PHE A 53 -4.59 -2.55 -1.55
N TRP A 54 -4.92 -3.08 -0.39
CA TRP A 54 -6.21 -2.89 0.25
C TRP A 54 -6.03 -2.60 1.74
N LYS A 55 -6.63 -1.51 2.19
CA LYS A 55 -6.89 -1.23 3.60
C LYS A 55 -8.25 -1.82 3.96
N LEU A 56 -8.27 -2.69 4.97
CA LEU A 56 -9.50 -3.31 5.47
C LEU A 56 -9.81 -2.73 6.85
N THR A 57 -10.92 -2.00 6.94
CA THR A 57 -11.44 -1.48 8.19
C THR A 57 -12.70 -2.22 8.60
N GLU A 58 -12.88 -2.50 9.89
CA GLU A 58 -14.13 -3.05 10.40
C GLU A 58 -15.29 -2.15 9.99
N ALA A 59 -16.38 -2.74 9.46
CA ALA A 59 -17.54 -2.00 8.99
C ALA A 59 -18.18 -1.16 10.11
N ASP A 60 -18.24 -1.70 11.33
CA ASP A 60 -18.90 -1.06 12.47
C ASP A 60 -18.05 0.01 13.15
N SER A 61 -16.74 -0.25 13.32
CA SER A 61 -15.86 0.59 14.14
C SER A 61 -14.93 1.49 13.34
N GLY A 62 -14.74 1.20 12.05
CA GLY A 62 -13.78 1.87 11.18
C GLY A 62 -12.31 1.58 11.54
N LYS A 63 -12.03 0.72 12.53
CA LYS A 63 -10.66 0.39 12.93
C LYS A 63 -9.96 -0.43 11.85
N LEU A 64 -8.68 -0.12 11.64
CA LEU A 64 -7.82 -0.90 10.75
C LEU A 64 -7.69 -2.33 11.29
N ALA A 65 -8.22 -3.29 10.53
CA ALA A 65 -8.13 -4.71 10.84
C ALA A 65 -6.99 -5.37 10.08
N TRP A 66 -6.90 -5.11 8.76
CA TRP A 66 -5.90 -5.74 7.90
C TRP A 66 -5.30 -4.76 6.90
N LEU A 67 -4.04 -5.02 6.56
CA LEU A 67 -3.46 -4.60 5.29
C LEU A 67 -3.37 -5.84 4.40
N ALA A 68 -3.89 -5.72 3.18
CA ALA A 68 -3.92 -6.81 2.24
C ALA A 68 -3.40 -6.41 0.86
N PHE A 69 -3.12 -7.42 0.03
CA PHE A 69 -3.00 -7.22 -1.40
C PHE A 69 -3.66 -8.36 -2.18
N THR A 70 -3.95 -8.08 -3.44
CA THR A 70 -4.46 -9.03 -4.44
C THR A 70 -3.60 -8.95 -5.70
N ARG A 71 -3.75 -9.94 -6.59
CA ARG A 71 -3.07 -9.98 -7.89
C ARG A 71 -4.10 -10.06 -9.02
N PRO A 72 -4.70 -8.94 -9.43
CA PRO A 72 -5.77 -8.94 -10.44
C PRO A 72 -5.30 -9.52 -11.78
N ASP A 73 -4.03 -9.33 -12.12
CA ASP A 73 -3.43 -9.80 -13.37
C ASP A 73 -2.87 -11.24 -13.29
N ALA A 74 -3.18 -11.98 -12.22
CA ALA A 74 -2.71 -13.35 -12.09
C ALA A 74 -3.32 -14.26 -13.18
N ARG A 75 -2.50 -15.19 -13.69
CA ARG A 75 -2.91 -16.12 -14.76
C ARG A 75 -4.00 -17.09 -14.30
N SER A 76 -3.89 -17.61 -13.07
CA SER A 76 -4.86 -18.54 -12.48
C SER A 76 -6.06 -17.78 -11.91
N ALA A 77 -7.26 -18.26 -12.18
CA ALA A 77 -8.49 -17.72 -11.61
C ALA A 77 -8.46 -17.75 -10.08
N LEU A 78 -7.93 -18.83 -9.48
CA LEU A 78 -7.77 -18.93 -8.04
C LEU A 78 -6.81 -17.85 -7.50
N ALA A 79 -5.69 -17.61 -8.19
CA ALA A 79 -4.73 -16.60 -7.78
C ALA A 79 -5.26 -15.16 -7.91
N ARG A 80 -6.23 -14.90 -8.79
CA ARG A 80 -6.91 -13.60 -8.89
C ARG A 80 -7.87 -13.35 -7.71
N ARG A 81 -8.44 -14.43 -7.18
CA ARG A 81 -9.39 -14.42 -6.04
C ARG A 81 -8.70 -14.36 -4.68
N LYS A 82 -7.45 -14.82 -4.60
CA LYS A 82 -6.67 -14.80 -3.36
C LYS A 82 -6.44 -13.37 -2.86
N VAL A 83 -6.76 -13.17 -1.59
CA VAL A 83 -6.36 -12.01 -0.81
C VAL A 83 -5.28 -12.44 0.18
N TRP A 84 -4.13 -11.77 0.14
CA TRP A 84 -3.05 -11.99 1.08
C TRP A 84 -3.03 -10.89 2.14
N THR A 85 -3.11 -11.26 3.42
CA THR A 85 -3.12 -10.32 4.55
C THR A 85 -1.82 -10.32 5.33
N LEU A 86 -1.38 -9.15 5.79
CA LEU A 86 -0.16 -8.99 6.56
C LEU A 86 -0.27 -9.63 7.96
N ILE A 87 0.72 -10.45 8.31
CA ILE A 87 0.98 -10.96 9.65
C ILE A 87 2.22 -10.23 10.20
N PRO A 88 2.06 -9.18 11.03
CA PRO A 88 3.17 -8.27 11.31
C PRO A 88 4.34 -8.91 12.04
N HIS A 89 4.10 -9.80 13.02
CA HIS A 89 5.17 -10.48 13.75
C HIS A 89 6.03 -11.41 12.87
N LEU A 90 5.45 -11.98 11.81
CA LEU A 90 6.16 -12.82 10.83
C LEU A 90 6.81 -12.01 9.70
N GLN A 91 6.38 -10.76 9.49
CA GLN A 91 6.73 -9.96 8.30
C GLN A 91 6.39 -10.70 6.99
N GLU A 92 5.25 -11.37 6.99
CA GLU A 92 4.73 -12.16 5.88
C GLU A 92 3.29 -11.74 5.59
N PHE A 93 2.96 -11.66 4.31
CA PHE A 93 1.59 -11.69 3.84
C PHE A 93 1.21 -13.15 3.60
N MET A 94 0.13 -13.62 4.21
CA MET A 94 -0.36 -14.98 4.08
C MET A 94 -1.69 -14.99 3.35
N ALA A 95 -1.92 -15.97 2.47
CA ALA A 95 -3.22 -16.14 1.84
C ALA A 95 -4.29 -16.36 2.91
N ASN A 96 -5.35 -15.56 2.88
CA ASN A 96 -6.37 -15.53 3.90
C ASN A 96 -7.73 -15.85 3.27
N TRP A 97 -8.21 -17.06 3.52
CA TRP A 97 -9.40 -17.58 2.85
C TRP A 97 -10.67 -16.83 3.21
N PHE A 98 -10.86 -16.46 4.48
CA PHE A 98 -12.09 -15.79 4.91
C PHE A 98 -12.10 -14.32 4.48
N VAL A 99 -10.92 -13.68 4.40
CA VAL A 99 -10.81 -12.35 3.78
C VAL A 99 -10.99 -12.43 2.26
N SER A 100 -10.55 -13.52 1.62
CA SER A 100 -10.80 -13.75 0.18
C SER A 100 -12.31 -13.90 -0.10
N VAL A 101 -13.03 -14.65 0.74
CA VAL A 101 -14.51 -14.76 0.66
C VAL A 101 -15.15 -13.39 0.89
N ASP A 102 -14.75 -12.68 1.94
CA ASP A 102 -15.30 -11.36 2.28
C ASP A 102 -15.09 -10.32 1.17
N HIS A 103 -13.95 -10.37 0.47
CA HIS A 103 -13.64 -9.48 -0.65
C HIS A 103 -14.52 -9.72 -1.89
N GLU A 104 -15.06 -10.92 -2.05
CA GLU A 104 -15.96 -11.28 -3.17
C GLU A 104 -17.42 -10.96 -2.88
N LEU A 105 -17.82 -11.01 -1.61
CA LEU A 105 -19.13 -10.57 -1.18
C LEU A 105 -19.15 -9.04 -1.30
N THR A 106 -20.23 -8.46 -1.80
CA THR A 106 -20.39 -7.00 -1.95
C THR A 106 -21.47 -6.41 -1.06
N ALA A 107 -22.26 -7.28 -0.40
CA ALA A 107 -23.45 -6.89 0.37
C ALA A 107 -23.38 -7.27 1.86
N GLN A 108 -22.38 -8.06 2.29
CA GLN A 108 -22.32 -8.62 3.65
C GLN A 108 -20.88 -8.66 4.17
N ASN A 109 -20.14 -7.58 3.91
CA ASN A 109 -18.71 -7.57 4.18
C ASN A 109 -18.49 -7.20 5.64
N GLN A 110 -17.76 -8.05 6.36
CA GLN A 110 -17.25 -7.73 7.69
C GLN A 110 -16.28 -6.54 7.62
N TRP A 111 -15.55 -6.40 6.52
CA TRP A 111 -14.61 -5.30 6.30
C TRP A 111 -14.97 -4.43 5.10
N ILE A 112 -14.74 -3.13 5.25
CA ILE A 112 -14.73 -2.20 4.11
C ILE A 112 -13.37 -2.29 3.44
N HIS A 113 -13.36 -2.71 2.18
CA HIS A 113 -12.14 -2.84 1.38
C HIS A 113 -11.88 -1.55 0.61
N THR A 114 -10.90 -0.78 1.05
CA THR A 114 -10.47 0.45 0.37
C THR A 114 -9.20 0.18 -0.42
N ASN A 115 -9.23 0.38 -1.74
CA ASN A 115 -8.02 0.30 -2.56
C ASN A 115 -7.10 1.49 -2.25
N ILE A 116 -5.83 1.21 -2.02
CA ILE A 116 -4.82 2.20 -1.63
C ILE A 116 -3.58 2.05 -2.48
N ASP A 117 -2.75 3.09 -2.53
CA ASP A 117 -1.45 3.01 -3.19
C ASP A 117 -0.38 2.30 -2.33
N VAL A 118 0.78 2.03 -2.93
CA VAL A 118 1.89 1.34 -2.26
C VAL A 118 2.53 2.16 -1.14
N TYR A 119 2.47 3.50 -1.19
CA TYR A 119 3.05 4.35 -0.16
C TYR A 119 2.18 4.35 1.10
N GLU A 120 0.86 4.49 0.96
CA GLU A 120 -0.08 4.30 2.07
C GLU A 120 0.05 2.89 2.65
N ALA A 121 0.16 1.85 1.80
CA ALA A 121 0.36 0.48 2.27
C ALA A 121 1.63 0.32 3.13
N ARG A 122 2.72 1.01 2.79
CA ARG A 122 3.97 0.98 3.57
C ARG A 122 3.81 1.64 4.94
N GLU A 123 3.06 2.74 5.02
CA GLU A 123 2.75 3.42 6.30
C GLU A 123 1.85 2.54 7.17
N LEU A 124 0.77 1.99 6.59
CA LEU A 124 -0.17 1.14 7.30
C LEU A 124 0.46 -0.15 7.81
N ALA A 125 1.48 -0.71 7.13
CA ALA A 125 2.18 -1.90 7.60
C ALA A 125 2.74 -1.77 9.03
N LEU A 126 3.03 -0.53 9.46
CA LEU A 126 3.49 -0.22 10.82
C LEU A 126 2.33 -0.09 11.83
N LEU A 127 1.11 0.14 11.36
CA LEU A 127 -0.08 0.38 12.19
C LEU A 127 -1.00 -0.84 12.30
N VAL A 128 -0.91 -1.79 11.36
CA VAL A 128 -1.75 -3.00 11.36
C VAL A 128 -1.61 -3.75 12.69
N PRO A 129 -2.74 -4.09 13.35
CA PRO A 129 -2.71 -4.84 14.61
C PRO A 129 -2.15 -6.25 14.41
N GLN A 130 -1.68 -6.87 15.50
CA GLN A 130 -1.33 -8.28 15.45
C GLN A 130 -2.62 -9.11 15.40
N PRO A 131 -2.75 -10.05 14.46
CA PRO A 131 -3.85 -11.01 14.45
C PRO A 131 -3.87 -11.81 15.74
N ASN A 132 -5.07 -12.11 16.25
CA ASN A 132 -5.19 -12.94 17.45
C ASN A 132 -4.92 -14.43 17.11
N VAL A 133 -4.81 -15.27 18.13
CA VAL A 133 -4.50 -16.70 17.94
C VAL A 133 -5.60 -17.43 17.15
N GLU A 134 -6.86 -17.02 17.30
CA GLU A 134 -7.99 -17.59 16.57
C GLU A 134 -7.94 -17.24 15.09
N ASP A 135 -7.59 -15.99 14.75
CA ASP A 135 -7.37 -15.55 13.37
C ASP A 135 -6.28 -16.39 12.69
N ILE A 136 -5.14 -16.60 13.37
CA ILE A 136 -4.04 -17.42 12.84
C ILE A 136 -4.49 -18.88 12.63
N LYS A 137 -5.22 -19.46 13.59
CA LYS A 137 -5.79 -20.81 13.45
C LYS A 137 -6.75 -20.89 12.27
N ARG A 138 -7.58 -19.87 12.07
CA ARG A 138 -8.55 -19.81 10.97
C ARG A 138 -7.85 -19.65 9.62
N ILE A 139 -6.84 -18.79 9.51
CA ILE A 139 -6.04 -18.62 8.28
C ILE A 139 -5.41 -19.96 7.85
N THR A 140 -4.90 -20.72 8.81
CA THR A 140 -4.19 -22.00 8.55
C THR A 140 -5.11 -23.21 8.40
N ARG A 141 -6.44 -23.02 8.50
CA ARG A 141 -7.45 -24.06 8.33
C ARG A 141 -8.54 -23.57 7.38
N PRO A 142 -8.30 -23.67 6.06
CA PRO A 142 -9.26 -23.20 5.07
C PRO A 142 -10.56 -24.02 5.10
N GLU A 143 -11.69 -23.33 5.13
CA GLU A 143 -13.03 -23.97 5.08
C GLU A 143 -13.74 -23.69 3.75
N ALA A 144 -13.26 -22.73 2.96
CA ALA A 144 -13.79 -22.37 1.65
C ALA A 144 -12.71 -21.72 0.77
N VAL A 145 -12.91 -21.73 -0.55
CA VAL A 145 -12.11 -21.07 -1.60
C VAL A 145 -10.67 -21.59 -1.76
N LEU A 146 -9.95 -21.81 -0.67
CA LEU A 146 -8.57 -22.29 -0.62
C LEU A 146 -8.50 -23.70 -0.02
N THR A 147 -7.51 -24.48 -0.44
CA THR A 147 -7.08 -25.69 0.25
C THR A 147 -5.88 -25.37 1.16
N LEU A 148 -5.45 -26.32 2.00
CA LEU A 148 -4.25 -26.14 2.82
C LEU A 148 -3.00 -25.84 1.95
N ASP A 149 -2.89 -26.51 0.79
CA ASP A 149 -1.78 -26.32 -0.15
C ASP A 149 -1.82 -24.94 -0.84
N ASP A 150 -2.97 -24.28 -0.83
CA ASP A 150 -3.13 -22.93 -1.38
C ASP A 150 -2.69 -21.82 -0.42
N ILE A 151 -2.37 -22.14 0.84
CA ILE A 151 -1.90 -21.16 1.84
C ILE A 151 -0.42 -20.86 1.63
N ASP A 152 -0.16 -20.04 0.61
CA ASP A 152 1.16 -19.50 0.32
C ASP A 152 1.43 -18.18 1.06
N ARG A 153 2.72 -17.79 1.05
CA ARG A 153 3.21 -16.63 1.79
C ARG A 153 4.12 -15.77 0.93
N HIS A 154 4.06 -14.47 1.16
CA HIS A 154 4.93 -13.48 0.53
C HIS A 154 5.63 -12.63 1.58
N LYS A 155 6.97 -12.54 1.51
CA LYS A 155 7.75 -11.69 2.42
C LYS A 155 7.42 -10.21 2.21
N VAL A 156 7.34 -9.44 3.30
CA VAL A 156 7.19 -7.97 3.24
C VAL A 156 8.30 -7.32 2.41
N THR A 157 9.53 -7.84 2.48
CA THR A 157 10.66 -7.36 1.67
C THR A 157 10.40 -7.40 0.17
N THR A 158 9.60 -8.37 -0.28
CA THR A 158 9.23 -8.56 -1.69
C THR A 158 8.01 -7.73 -2.08
N VAL A 159 7.05 -7.57 -1.15
CA VAL A 159 5.76 -6.93 -1.41
C VAL A 159 5.84 -5.41 -1.23
N LEU A 160 6.41 -4.95 -0.12
CA LEU A 160 6.48 -3.53 0.25
C LEU A 160 7.91 -2.96 0.16
N GLY A 161 8.93 -3.82 0.17
CA GLY A 161 10.33 -3.44 0.03
C GLY A 161 11.15 -3.56 1.33
N LYS A 162 12.47 -3.46 1.19
CA LYS A 162 13.42 -3.64 2.30
C LYS A 162 13.27 -2.59 3.41
N GLY A 163 13.02 -1.33 3.05
CA GLY A 163 12.88 -0.23 4.02
C GLY A 163 11.73 -0.46 4.99
N THR A 164 10.55 -0.82 4.47
CA THR A 164 9.36 -1.14 5.28
C THR A 164 9.60 -2.37 6.15
N ALA A 165 10.20 -3.43 5.60
CA ALA A 165 10.53 -4.62 6.40
C ALA A 165 11.47 -4.29 7.57
N GLN A 166 12.46 -3.42 7.35
CA GLN A 166 13.36 -2.98 8.41
C GLN A 166 12.63 -2.15 9.48
N ALA A 167 11.78 -1.20 9.07
CA ALA A 167 10.97 -0.40 10.00
C ALA A 167 9.98 -1.27 10.83
N MET A 168 9.46 -2.35 10.26
CA MET A 168 8.63 -3.31 10.99
C MET A 168 9.40 -4.10 12.06
N ARG A 169 10.71 -4.34 11.87
CA ARG A 169 11.54 -5.01 12.88
C ARG A 169 11.77 -4.13 14.10
N THR A 170 11.93 -2.84 13.88
CA THR A 170 12.15 -1.83 14.94
C THR A 170 10.88 -1.47 15.70
N ARG A 171 9.71 -1.89 15.22
CA ARG A 171 8.41 -1.75 15.91
C ARG A 171 8.28 -2.68 17.12
N ARG A 172 9.09 -3.74 17.20
CA ARG A 172 8.98 -4.80 18.23
C ARG A 172 9.31 -4.32 19.63
#